data_AF-A0A2U9IKA7-F1
#
_entry.id   AF-A0A2U9IKA7-F1
#
_cell.length_a   1.000
_cell.length_b   1.000
_cell.length_c   1.000
_cell.angle_alpha   90.00
_cell.angle_beta   90.00
_cell.angle_gamma   90.00
#
_symmetry.space_group_name_H-M   'P 1'
#
loop_
_entity.id
_entity.type
_entity.pdbx_description
1 polymer ?
#
loop_
_entity_poly.entity_id
_entity_poly.type
_entity_poly.pdbx_seq_one_letter_code
_entity_poly.pdbx_strand_id
1 'polypeptide(L)'
;MKTRSLYSLAKLPSMQKFIDEAEKYSENNKLVPIISFYLEDELLANLIKSLDKKFSSIFKEYGYERTIFVRKVLSQSNEPTENIQEFPYYLIPVGKINRIKIVENDKVPPKAEPIEGIFRVTFLPYHSITELNNAINRQGEDDILIEYKNGKQVSFVKKRNIFMDSRSVEKIQDSRFYANFVPSINLMLITSIIANNVIALQNEIIISKDDNDNFSFEIIKGKASENDISSGNILLLKEKANIYYDYKHKSIPKEEIIKGIAWKISQ
;
A
#
# COMPACT_ATOMS: atom_id res chain seq x y z
N MET A 1 -18.74 -13.23 -2.20
CA MET A 1 -17.89 -13.33 -3.40
C MET A 1 -16.62 -14.07 -2.98
N LYS A 2 -16.27 -15.24 -3.55
CA LYS A 2 -14.94 -15.84 -3.28
C LYS A 2 -13.93 -15.00 -4.07
N THR A 3 -13.09 -14.22 -3.40
CA THR A 3 -12.10 -13.35 -4.06
C THR A 3 -10.96 -14.19 -4.64
N ARG A 4 -10.54 -13.86 -5.88
CA ARG A 4 -9.53 -14.66 -6.59
C ARG A 4 -8.11 -14.34 -6.12
N SER A 5 -7.88 -13.19 -5.49
CA SER A 5 -6.53 -12.75 -5.13
C SER A 5 -5.90 -13.62 -4.05
N LEU A 6 -6.64 -13.89 -2.96
CA LEU A 6 -6.14 -14.78 -1.90
C LEU A 6 -6.08 -16.24 -2.36
N TYR A 7 -7.07 -16.69 -3.13
CA TYR A 7 -7.07 -18.03 -3.73
C TYR A 7 -5.86 -18.26 -4.66
N SER A 8 -5.44 -17.23 -5.40
CA SER A 8 -4.27 -17.32 -6.28
C SER A 8 -2.97 -17.53 -5.49
N LEU A 9 -2.86 -16.95 -4.29
CA LEU A 9 -1.75 -17.17 -3.36
C LEU A 9 -1.81 -18.55 -2.69
N ALA A 10 -3.02 -19.10 -2.46
CA ALA A 10 -3.22 -20.40 -1.79
C ALA A 10 -2.59 -21.59 -2.53
N LYS A 11 -2.21 -21.41 -3.79
CA LYS A 11 -1.42 -22.40 -4.56
C LYS A 11 -0.02 -22.62 -3.97
N LEU A 12 0.43 -21.76 -3.07
CA LEU A 12 1.72 -21.84 -2.38
C LEU A 12 1.49 -22.27 -0.92
N PRO A 13 1.88 -23.50 -0.52
CA PRO A 13 1.63 -23.99 0.83
C PRO A 13 2.19 -23.11 1.96
N SER A 14 3.32 -22.44 1.70
CA SER A 14 3.94 -21.50 2.65
C SER A 14 3.07 -20.27 2.96
N MET A 15 2.08 -19.97 2.12
CA MET A 15 1.22 -18.80 2.26
C MET A 15 -0.07 -19.08 3.04
N GLN A 16 -0.41 -20.36 3.28
CA GLN A 16 -1.72 -20.73 3.80
C GLN A 16 -2.05 -20.05 5.13
N LYS A 17 -1.09 -20.01 6.07
CA LYS A 17 -1.28 -19.34 7.36
C LYS A 17 -1.66 -17.86 7.21
N PHE A 18 -0.94 -17.12 6.36
CA PHE A 18 -1.18 -15.69 6.15
C PHE A 18 -2.53 -15.45 5.45
N ILE A 19 -2.94 -16.36 4.57
CA ILE A 19 -4.24 -16.31 3.90
C ILE A 19 -5.36 -16.54 4.91
N ASP A 20 -5.27 -17.59 5.73
CA ASP A 20 -6.28 -17.92 6.73
C ASP A 20 -6.46 -16.76 7.74
N GLU A 21 -5.36 -16.15 8.18
CA GLU A 21 -5.37 -14.98 9.05
C GLU A 21 -6.03 -13.76 8.36
N ALA A 22 -5.72 -13.52 7.09
CA ALA A 22 -6.28 -12.43 6.31
C ALA A 22 -7.78 -12.61 6.01
N GLU A 23 -8.23 -13.84 5.70
CA GLU A 23 -9.64 -14.18 5.51
C GLU A 23 -10.42 -13.98 6.80
N LYS A 24 -9.94 -14.57 7.91
CA LYS A 24 -10.56 -14.40 9.23
C LYS A 24 -10.64 -12.94 9.64
N TYR A 25 -9.59 -12.16 9.40
CA TYR A 25 -9.59 -10.72 9.66
C TYR A 25 -10.65 -10.00 8.81
N SER A 26 -10.75 -10.33 7.53
CA SER A 26 -11.72 -9.73 6.61
C SER A 26 -13.16 -9.99 7.01
N GLU A 27 -13.48 -11.23 7.38
CA GLU A 27 -14.81 -11.64 7.85
C GLU A 27 -15.19 -10.89 9.13
N ASN A 28 -14.30 -10.89 10.13
CA ASN A 28 -14.55 -10.23 11.41
C ASN A 28 -14.78 -8.72 11.28
N ASN A 29 -14.15 -8.08 10.29
CA ASN A 29 -14.21 -6.64 10.07
C ASN A 29 -15.15 -6.22 8.93
N LYS A 30 -15.85 -7.17 8.31
CA LYS A 30 -16.72 -6.96 7.14
C LYS A 30 -15.98 -6.18 6.04
N LEU A 31 -14.84 -6.74 5.61
CA LEU A 31 -13.99 -6.22 4.55
C LEU A 31 -14.01 -7.20 3.36
N VAL A 32 -13.90 -6.66 2.15
CA VAL A 32 -13.75 -7.46 0.94
C VAL A 32 -12.29 -7.93 0.84
N PRO A 33 -12.01 -9.25 0.78
CA PRO A 33 -10.66 -9.80 0.87
C PRO A 33 -9.87 -9.69 -0.46
N ILE A 34 -9.63 -8.46 -0.92
CA ILE A 34 -8.84 -8.13 -2.12
C ILE A 34 -7.50 -7.55 -1.69
N ILE A 35 -6.40 -8.05 -2.26
CA ILE A 35 -5.06 -7.49 -2.05
C ILE A 35 -4.53 -6.71 -3.26
N SER A 36 -5.03 -7.01 -4.46
CA SER A 36 -4.74 -6.24 -5.67
C SER A 36 -5.75 -6.53 -6.78
N PHE A 37 -6.12 -5.49 -7.55
CA PHE A 37 -6.97 -5.58 -8.75
C PHE A 37 -6.34 -6.41 -9.86
N TYR A 38 -5.00 -6.42 -9.98
CA TYR A 38 -4.32 -7.25 -10.98
C TYR A 38 -4.57 -8.75 -10.80
N LEU A 39 -5.00 -9.18 -9.61
CA LEU A 39 -5.29 -10.57 -9.29
C LEU A 39 -6.81 -10.89 -9.32
N GLU A 40 -7.65 -9.92 -9.66
CA GLU A 40 -9.11 -10.05 -9.66
C GLU A 40 -9.68 -9.94 -11.08
N ASP A 41 -9.72 -11.06 -11.81
CA ASP A 41 -10.08 -11.09 -13.24
C ASP A 41 -11.39 -10.38 -13.59
N GLU A 42 -12.43 -10.62 -12.80
CA GLU A 42 -13.76 -10.06 -13.04
C GLU A 42 -13.80 -8.56 -12.74
N LEU A 43 -13.23 -8.16 -11.60
CA LEU A 43 -13.14 -6.74 -11.21
C LEU A 43 -12.31 -5.95 -12.21
N LEU A 44 -11.20 -6.54 -12.66
CA LEU A 44 -10.33 -5.97 -13.68
C LEU A 44 -11.10 -5.78 -14.99
N ALA A 45 -11.77 -6.81 -15.51
CA ALA A 45 -12.54 -6.70 -16.76
C ALA A 45 -13.64 -5.63 -16.67
N ASN A 46 -14.35 -5.56 -15.53
CA ASN A 46 -15.38 -4.56 -15.28
C ASN A 46 -14.80 -3.14 -15.22
N LEU A 47 -13.67 -2.97 -14.52
CA LEU A 47 -12.94 -1.70 -14.46
C LEU A 47 -12.56 -1.23 -15.86
N ILE A 48 -11.92 -2.10 -16.68
CA ILE A 48 -11.51 -1.74 -18.04
C ILE A 48 -12.70 -1.33 -18.91
N LYS A 49 -13.80 -2.07 -18.86
CA LYS A 49 -15.02 -1.75 -19.60
C LYS A 49 -15.58 -0.37 -19.21
N SER A 50 -15.52 -0.01 -17.93
CA SER A 50 -15.95 1.32 -17.48
C SER A 50 -15.01 2.44 -17.94
N LEU A 51 -13.71 2.16 -18.00
CA LEU A 51 -12.66 3.10 -18.42
C LEU A 51 -12.60 3.28 -19.95
N ASP A 52 -13.06 2.31 -20.75
CA ASP A 52 -13.02 2.41 -22.22
C ASP A 52 -13.71 3.66 -22.76
N LYS A 53 -14.78 4.13 -22.12
CA LYS A 53 -15.45 5.38 -22.50
C LYS A 53 -14.57 6.63 -22.36
N LYS A 54 -13.59 6.60 -21.45
CA LYS A 54 -12.74 7.75 -21.11
C LYS A 54 -11.34 7.62 -21.71
N PHE A 55 -10.75 6.42 -21.68
CA PHE A 55 -9.34 6.22 -21.97
C PHE A 55 -9.06 5.72 -23.40
N SER A 56 -10.06 5.18 -24.11
CA SER A 56 -9.82 4.50 -25.39
C SER A 56 -9.26 5.42 -26.48
N SER A 57 -9.71 6.67 -26.57
CA SER A 57 -9.18 7.66 -27.53
C SER A 57 -7.72 8.00 -27.21
N ILE A 58 -7.43 8.29 -25.95
CA ILE A 58 -6.08 8.61 -25.46
C ILE A 58 -5.14 7.42 -25.68
N PHE A 59 -5.62 6.19 -25.44
CA PHE A 59 -4.82 4.98 -25.63
C PHE A 59 -4.51 4.72 -27.09
N LYS A 60 -5.45 4.97 -28.01
CA LYS A 60 -5.19 4.85 -29.46
C LYS A 60 -4.10 5.81 -29.93
N GLU A 61 -4.04 7.01 -29.35
CA GLU A 61 -3.08 8.05 -29.75
C GLU A 61 -1.73 7.91 -29.03
N TYR A 62 -1.73 7.58 -27.74
CA TYR A 62 -0.54 7.62 -26.87
C TYR A 62 -0.16 6.28 -26.24
N GLY A 63 -0.88 5.20 -26.55
CA GLY A 63 -0.68 3.87 -25.95
C GLY A 63 0.64 3.19 -26.35
N TYR A 64 1.45 3.81 -27.22
CA TYR A 64 2.78 3.32 -27.56
C TYR A 64 3.80 3.49 -26.41
N GLU A 65 3.56 4.42 -25.47
CA GLU A 65 4.43 4.65 -24.32
C GLU A 65 3.63 4.90 -23.04
N ARG A 66 3.82 4.04 -22.02
CA ARG A 66 3.09 4.09 -20.74
C ARG A 66 3.15 5.47 -20.10
N THR A 67 4.34 6.05 -19.99
CA THR A 67 4.55 7.33 -19.32
C THR A 67 3.77 8.46 -19.99
N ILE A 68 3.78 8.51 -21.33
CA ILE A 68 3.04 9.52 -22.09
C ILE A 68 1.53 9.30 -21.94
N PHE A 69 1.06 8.06 -22.09
CA PHE A 69 -0.35 7.72 -21.91
C PHE A 69 -0.88 8.14 -20.54
N VAL A 70 -0.21 7.73 -19.45
CA VAL A 70 -0.61 8.07 -18.08
C VAL A 70 -0.61 9.57 -17.86
N ARG A 71 0.43 10.29 -18.33
CA ARG A 71 0.50 11.75 -18.24
C ARG A 71 -0.68 12.42 -18.95
N LYS A 72 -1.07 11.91 -20.13
CA LYS A 72 -2.20 12.44 -20.90
C LYS A 72 -3.54 12.18 -20.21
N VAL A 73 -3.74 11.00 -19.63
CA VAL A 73 -4.93 10.71 -18.80
C VAL A 73 -5.01 11.67 -17.61
N LEU A 74 -3.91 11.86 -16.88
CA LEU A 74 -3.87 12.75 -15.72
C LEU A 74 -4.09 14.22 -16.10
N SER A 75 -3.60 14.67 -17.26
CA SER A 75 -3.80 16.06 -17.71
C SER A 75 -5.25 16.42 -18.01
N GLN A 76 -6.15 15.43 -18.12
CA GLN A 76 -7.57 15.65 -18.31
C GLN A 76 -8.36 15.76 -16.99
N SER A 77 -7.72 15.45 -15.85
CA SER A 77 -8.33 15.66 -14.54
C SER A 77 -7.87 16.98 -13.94
N ASN A 78 -8.80 17.67 -13.28
CA ASN A 78 -8.46 18.80 -12.39
C ASN A 78 -8.04 18.28 -10.99
N GLU A 79 -7.46 17.08 -10.91
CA GLU A 79 -7.04 16.54 -9.62
C GLU A 79 -5.84 17.36 -9.11
N PRO A 80 -5.94 17.98 -7.93
CA PRO A 80 -4.81 18.69 -7.34
C PRO A 80 -3.66 17.71 -7.13
N THR A 81 -2.47 18.09 -7.59
CA THR A 81 -1.25 17.37 -7.27
C THR A 81 -0.86 17.74 -5.85
N GLU A 82 -1.16 16.87 -4.88
CA GLU A 82 -0.59 17.01 -3.55
C GLU A 82 0.94 16.83 -3.64
N ASN A 83 1.69 17.81 -3.15
CA ASN A 83 3.15 17.73 -3.06
C ASN A 83 3.54 16.84 -1.87
N ILE A 84 3.32 15.53 -2.02
CA ILE A 84 3.76 14.50 -1.07
C ILE A 84 4.91 13.75 -1.71
N GLN A 85 6.04 13.65 -0.99
CA GLN A 85 7.21 12.94 -1.46
C GLN A 85 7.02 11.42 -1.36
N GLU A 86 7.39 10.69 -2.40
CA GLU A 86 7.51 9.24 -2.31
C GLU A 86 8.80 8.86 -1.61
N PHE A 87 8.69 8.13 -0.51
CA PHE A 87 9.83 7.49 0.13
C PHE A 87 9.87 6.01 -0.27
N PRO A 88 10.95 5.53 -0.91
CA PRO A 88 10.96 4.24 -1.59
C PRO A 88 11.03 3.05 -0.62
N TYR A 89 11.34 3.28 0.65
CA TYR A 89 11.52 2.24 1.66
C TYR A 89 10.23 2.02 2.49
N TYR A 90 10.37 1.49 3.70
CA TYR A 90 9.26 1.04 4.52
C TYR A 90 8.94 1.98 5.68
N LEU A 91 7.67 2.01 6.07
CA LEU A 91 7.14 2.76 7.20
C LEU A 91 6.50 1.79 8.20
N ILE A 92 6.96 1.86 9.44
CA ILE A 92 6.56 0.98 10.53
C ILE A 92 6.04 1.83 11.70
N PRO A 93 4.79 1.65 12.14
CA PRO A 93 4.26 2.33 13.32
C PRO A 93 4.86 1.69 14.58
N VAL A 94 5.51 2.50 15.43
CA VAL A 94 6.14 2.02 16.68
C VAL A 94 5.50 2.63 17.94
N GLY A 95 4.73 3.71 17.81
CA GLY A 95 3.94 4.27 18.90
C GLY A 95 2.80 3.34 19.33
N LYS A 96 2.24 3.55 20.54
CA LYS A 96 1.08 2.78 21.02
C LYS A 96 -0.19 3.02 20.19
N ILE A 97 -0.40 4.27 19.78
CA ILE A 97 -1.51 4.67 18.91
C ILE A 97 -0.91 5.51 17.79
N ASN A 98 -1.24 5.17 16.56
CA ASN A 98 -0.78 5.87 15.37
C ASN A 98 -1.95 6.05 14.40
N ARG A 99 -1.86 7.06 13.53
CA ARG A 99 -2.84 7.30 12.47
C ARG A 99 -2.14 7.47 11.14
N ILE A 100 -2.70 6.86 10.11
CA ILE A 100 -2.22 6.95 8.74
C ILE A 100 -3.36 7.25 7.78
N LYS A 101 -3.00 7.67 6.57
CA LYS A 101 -3.88 7.72 5.39
C LYS A 101 -3.26 6.88 4.29
N ILE A 102 -4.05 6.00 3.70
CA ILE A 102 -3.66 5.23 2.50
C ILE A 102 -3.64 6.16 1.30
N VAL A 103 -2.50 6.18 0.62
CA VAL A 103 -2.24 6.98 -0.57
C VAL A 103 -2.37 6.13 -1.83
N GLU A 104 -1.69 4.98 -1.90
CA GLU A 104 -1.79 4.02 -3.00
C GLU A 104 -2.25 2.67 -2.42
N ASN A 105 -3.41 2.17 -2.85
CA ASN A 105 -4.04 0.99 -2.27
C ASN A 105 -3.81 -0.30 -3.07
N ASP A 106 -3.67 -0.23 -4.40
CA ASP A 106 -3.47 -1.41 -5.26
C ASP A 106 -2.00 -1.84 -5.33
N LYS A 107 -1.35 -1.91 -4.17
CA LYS A 107 0.04 -2.33 -3.99
C LYS A 107 0.17 -3.23 -2.77
N VAL A 108 1.15 -4.14 -2.83
CA VAL A 108 1.48 -5.07 -1.74
C VAL A 108 2.97 -4.93 -1.40
N PRO A 109 3.33 -4.27 -0.27
CA PRO A 109 2.44 -3.57 0.67
C PRO A 109 1.82 -2.29 0.07
N PRO A 110 0.72 -1.77 0.65
CA PRO A 110 0.13 -0.50 0.24
C PRO A 110 1.04 0.65 0.64
N LYS A 111 0.80 1.85 0.11
CA LYS A 111 1.51 3.05 0.56
C LYS A 111 0.66 3.94 1.44
N ALA A 112 1.26 4.42 2.52
CA ALA A 112 0.58 5.27 3.49
C ALA A 112 1.41 6.51 3.85
N GLU A 113 0.68 7.58 4.16
CA GLU A 113 1.20 8.81 4.76
C GLU A 113 0.92 8.78 6.28
N PRO A 114 1.92 9.07 7.13
CA PRO A 114 1.72 9.23 8.57
C PRO A 114 0.95 10.53 8.90
N ILE A 115 -0.01 10.44 9.82
CA ILE A 115 -0.81 11.58 10.33
C ILE A 115 -0.49 11.87 11.79
N GLU A 116 -0.42 10.84 12.63
CA GLU A 116 -0.21 10.97 14.07
C GLU A 116 0.52 9.75 14.63
N GLY A 117 1.35 9.95 15.65
CA GLY A 117 2.06 8.88 16.33
C GLY A 117 3.56 8.86 16.00
N ILE A 118 4.21 7.74 16.32
CA ILE A 118 5.66 7.57 16.15
C ILE A 118 5.88 6.46 15.13
N PHE A 119 6.64 6.79 14.10
CA PHE A 119 6.96 5.89 13.02
C PHE A 119 8.46 5.71 12.92
N ARG A 120 8.86 4.52 12.48
CA ARG A 120 10.23 4.22 12.07
C ARG A 120 10.24 3.98 10.57
N VAL A 121 11.28 4.48 9.91
CA VAL A 121 11.56 4.12 8.51
C VAL A 121 12.70 3.11 8.45
N THR A 122 12.56 2.10 7.60
CA THR A 122 13.51 0.96 7.53
C THR A 122 13.83 0.60 6.08
N PHE A 123 15.04 0.10 5.84
CA PHE A 123 15.47 -0.37 4.53
C PHE A 123 14.76 -1.68 4.14
N LEU A 124 14.58 -2.59 5.10
CA LEU A 124 13.88 -3.87 4.93
C LEU A 124 12.62 -3.96 5.81
N PRO A 125 11.64 -4.81 5.43
CA PRO A 125 10.55 -5.18 6.32
C PRO A 125 11.01 -6.26 7.31
N TYR A 126 10.31 -6.39 8.45
CA TYR A 126 10.62 -7.36 9.52
C TYR A 126 9.35 -8.06 10.01
N HIS A 127 9.45 -9.26 10.58
CA HIS A 127 8.30 -9.99 11.12
C HIS A 127 7.77 -9.44 12.44
N SER A 128 8.60 -8.70 13.19
CA SER A 128 8.20 -8.07 14.45
C SER A 128 9.05 -6.83 14.77
N ILE A 129 8.54 -5.96 15.64
CA ILE A 129 9.32 -4.83 16.15
C ILE A 129 10.51 -5.30 16.97
N THR A 130 10.37 -6.42 17.69
CA THR A 130 11.47 -7.08 18.40
C THR A 130 12.61 -7.47 17.45
N GLU A 131 12.30 -8.10 16.32
CA GLU A 131 13.30 -8.46 15.31
C GLU A 131 14.00 -7.22 14.71
N LEU A 132 13.22 -6.19 14.35
CA LEU A 132 13.74 -4.91 13.89
C LEU A 132 14.69 -4.27 14.90
N ASN A 133 14.31 -4.24 16.17
CA ASN A 133 15.16 -3.68 17.24
C ASN A 133 16.47 -4.47 17.38
N ASN A 134 16.43 -5.80 17.23
CA ASN A 134 17.64 -6.62 17.23
C ASN A 134 18.55 -6.32 16.03
N ALA A 135 17.99 -6.11 14.83
CA ALA A 135 18.76 -5.72 13.65
C ALA A 135 19.43 -4.35 13.86
N ILE A 136 18.71 -3.36 14.39
CA ILE A 136 19.24 -2.04 14.73
C ILE A 136 20.38 -2.13 15.74
N ASN A 137 20.21 -2.91 16.82
CA ASN A 137 21.22 -3.08 17.87
C ASN A 137 22.49 -3.74 17.32
N ARG A 138 22.35 -4.67 16.38
CA ARG A 138 23.46 -5.32 15.66
C ARG A 138 24.02 -4.50 14.50
N GLN A 139 23.53 -3.28 14.30
CA GLN A 139 23.92 -2.40 13.20
C GLN A 139 23.60 -2.95 11.80
N GLY A 140 22.67 -3.89 11.71
CA GLY A 140 22.16 -4.45 10.45
C GLY A 140 20.98 -3.68 9.86
N GLU A 141 20.60 -2.54 10.44
CA GLU A 141 19.55 -1.64 9.95
C GLU A 141 19.80 -0.20 10.42
N ASP A 142 19.20 0.74 9.71
CA ASP A 142 19.16 2.16 10.03
C ASP A 142 18.22 2.45 11.22
N ASP A 143 18.47 3.54 11.94
CA ASP A 143 17.65 3.94 13.09
C ASP A 143 17.21 5.39 12.93
N ILE A 144 16.05 5.53 12.30
CA ILE A 144 15.41 6.81 11.99
C ILE A 144 13.97 6.76 12.50
N LEU A 145 13.68 7.61 13.49
CA LEU A 145 12.35 7.75 14.08
C LEU A 145 11.77 9.11 13.73
N ILE A 146 10.48 9.13 13.42
CA ILE A 146 9.75 10.31 13.01
C ILE A 146 8.45 10.38 13.81
N GLU A 147 8.20 11.50 14.47
CA GLU A 147 6.95 11.74 15.21
C GLU A 147 6.07 12.70 14.42
N TYR A 148 4.79 12.36 14.33
CA TYR A 148 3.77 13.18 13.68
C TYR A 148 2.67 13.58 14.67
N LYS A 149 2.19 14.82 14.53
CA LYS A 149 0.98 15.34 15.19
C LYS A 149 0.16 16.13 14.20
N ASN A 150 -1.12 15.78 14.02
CA ASN A 150 -2.03 16.45 13.11
C ASN A 150 -1.47 16.64 11.68
N GLY A 151 -0.84 15.60 11.12
CA GLY A 151 -0.24 15.61 9.78
C GLY A 151 1.04 16.43 9.64
N LYS A 152 1.60 16.92 10.75
CA LYS A 152 2.88 17.65 10.77
C LYS A 152 3.94 16.82 11.48
N GLN A 153 5.12 16.74 10.86
CA GLN A 153 6.30 16.20 11.51
C GLN A 153 6.70 17.13 12.67
N VAL A 154 6.80 16.57 13.88
CA VAL A 154 7.20 17.30 15.09
C VAL A 154 8.57 16.89 15.61
N SER A 155 9.06 15.71 15.21
CA SER A 155 10.39 15.22 15.57
C SER A 155 10.95 14.34 14.46
N PHE A 156 12.26 14.41 14.26
CA PHE A 156 13.01 13.57 13.33
C PHE A 156 14.35 13.21 13.97
N VAL A 157 14.50 11.95 14.39
CA VAL A 157 15.67 11.45 15.11
C VAL A 157 16.41 10.47 14.21
N LYS A 158 17.50 10.93 13.60
CA LYS A 158 18.42 10.11 12.78
C LYS A 158 19.64 9.70 13.60
N LYS A 159 19.64 8.49 14.15
CA LYS A 159 20.80 7.93 14.86
C LYS A 159 21.78 7.23 13.90
N ARG A 160 21.25 6.55 12.88
CA ARG A 160 22.05 5.83 11.87
C ARG A 160 21.34 5.85 10.52
N ASN A 161 22.11 6.09 9.45
CA ASN A 161 21.66 5.97 8.06
C ASN A 161 22.82 5.49 7.17
N ILE A 162 22.86 4.19 6.92
CA ILE A 162 23.87 3.45 6.14
C ILE A 162 23.22 2.79 4.92
N PHE A 163 22.04 2.19 5.09
CA PHE A 163 21.42 1.37 4.05
C PHE A 163 20.45 2.15 3.15
N MET A 164 19.66 3.06 3.73
CA MET A 164 18.78 3.92 2.95
C MET A 164 19.56 5.05 2.28
N ASP A 165 19.22 5.40 1.04
CA ASP A 165 19.81 6.52 0.31
C ASP A 165 19.59 7.83 1.09
N SER A 166 20.71 8.49 1.44
CA SER A 166 20.70 9.66 2.31
C SER A 166 19.89 10.82 1.74
N ARG A 167 19.86 11.00 0.41
CA ARG A 167 19.07 12.05 -0.25
C ARG A 167 17.59 11.79 -0.10
N SER A 168 17.17 10.52 -0.12
CA SER A 168 15.78 10.13 0.14
C SER A 168 15.39 10.42 1.59
N VAL A 169 16.29 10.15 2.54
CA VAL A 169 16.10 10.45 3.98
C VAL A 169 16.04 11.96 4.23
N GLU A 170 16.93 12.74 3.61
CA GLU A 170 16.95 14.20 3.72
C GLU A 170 15.71 14.85 3.12
N LYS A 171 15.17 14.29 2.02
CA LYS A 171 13.94 14.81 1.40
C LYS A 171 12.71 14.69 2.29
N ILE A 172 12.62 13.62 3.09
CA ILE A 172 11.49 13.44 4.00
C ILE A 172 11.64 14.25 5.28
N GLN A 173 12.85 14.68 5.61
CA GLN A 173 13.08 15.67 6.64
C GLN A 173 12.41 16.99 6.18
N ASP A 174 11.40 17.43 6.94
CA ASP A 174 10.61 18.65 6.69
C ASP A 174 9.61 18.60 5.53
N SER A 175 9.34 17.40 4.99
CA SER A 175 8.31 17.20 3.96
C SER A 175 7.22 16.24 4.40
N ARG A 176 6.02 16.39 3.83
CA ARG A 176 5.03 15.31 3.82
C ARG A 176 5.55 14.21 2.92
N PHE A 177 5.45 12.96 3.37
CA PHE A 177 5.85 11.81 2.56
C PHE A 177 4.87 10.65 2.73
N TYR A 178 4.88 9.74 1.75
CA TYR A 178 4.25 8.43 1.88
C TYR A 178 5.29 7.35 1.58
N ALA A 179 5.13 6.16 2.17
CA ALA A 179 6.04 5.04 1.95
C ALA A 179 5.31 3.70 1.98
N ASN A 180 6.02 2.62 1.69
CA ASN A 180 5.49 1.26 1.79
C ASN A 180 5.12 0.95 3.25
N PHE A 181 3.84 0.78 3.53
CA PHE A 181 3.34 0.60 4.89
C PHE A 181 3.28 -0.88 5.27
N VAL A 182 4.14 -1.27 6.21
CA VAL A 182 4.27 -2.67 6.66
C VAL A 182 4.58 -2.69 8.16
N PRO A 183 3.56 -2.76 9.03
CA PRO A 183 3.79 -2.87 10.48
C PRO A 183 4.60 -4.11 10.85
N SER A 184 4.33 -5.21 10.15
CA SER A 184 5.15 -6.40 10.10
C SER A 184 4.88 -7.17 8.82
N ILE A 185 5.82 -8.02 8.40
CA ILE A 185 5.66 -8.92 7.25
C ILE A 185 4.39 -9.76 7.38
N ASN A 186 4.08 -10.23 8.59
CA ASN A 186 2.93 -11.08 8.87
C ASN A 186 1.59 -10.37 8.59
N LEU A 187 1.57 -9.04 8.66
CA LEU A 187 0.37 -8.24 8.45
C LEU A 187 0.24 -7.71 7.02
N MET A 188 1.16 -8.06 6.11
CA MET A 188 1.21 -7.49 4.75
C MET A 188 -0.07 -7.73 3.95
N LEU A 189 -0.66 -8.93 4.04
CA LEU A 189 -1.94 -9.20 3.37
C LEU A 189 -3.09 -8.42 4.02
N ILE A 190 -3.13 -8.35 5.36
CA ILE A 190 -4.16 -7.62 6.11
C ILE A 190 -4.10 -6.13 5.78
N THR A 191 -2.92 -5.50 5.77
CA THR A 191 -2.80 -4.08 5.42
C THR A 191 -3.19 -3.81 3.98
N SER A 192 -2.87 -4.72 3.05
CA SER A 192 -3.28 -4.63 1.64
C SER A 192 -4.81 -4.74 1.50
N ILE A 193 -5.47 -5.61 2.28
CA ILE A 193 -6.93 -5.71 2.31
C ILE A 193 -7.55 -4.43 2.85
N ILE A 194 -7.07 -3.92 3.98
CA ILE A 194 -7.56 -2.66 4.55
C ILE A 194 -7.44 -1.53 3.53
N ALA A 195 -6.29 -1.42 2.84
CA ALA A 195 -6.06 -0.43 1.80
C ALA A 195 -7.06 -0.54 0.64
N ASN A 196 -7.40 -1.76 0.21
CA ASN A 196 -8.41 -2.01 -0.82
C ASN A 196 -9.87 -1.91 -0.32
N ASN A 197 -10.09 -1.54 0.94
CA ASN A 197 -11.41 -1.30 1.52
C ASN A 197 -11.61 0.16 1.94
N VAL A 198 -10.75 1.07 1.47
CA VAL A 198 -10.85 2.50 1.72
C VAL A 198 -10.69 3.32 0.44
N ILE A 199 -11.30 4.51 0.42
CA ILE A 199 -11.10 5.48 -0.67
C ILE A 199 -9.74 6.13 -0.50
N ALA A 200 -8.82 5.92 -1.46
CA ALA A 200 -7.49 6.52 -1.44
C ALA A 200 -7.54 8.04 -1.23
N LEU A 201 -6.61 8.59 -0.45
CA LEU A 201 -6.52 10.01 -0.05
C LEU A 201 -7.69 10.56 0.80
N GLN A 202 -8.81 9.86 0.93
CA GLN A 202 -9.99 10.30 1.68
C GLN A 202 -10.27 9.43 2.91
N ASN A 203 -9.26 8.68 3.35
CA ASN A 203 -9.35 7.72 4.44
C ASN A 203 -8.43 8.07 5.60
N GLU A 204 -8.77 7.56 6.77
CA GLU A 204 -7.92 7.62 7.96
C GLU A 204 -8.08 6.31 8.74
N ILE A 205 -6.95 5.76 9.18
CA ILE A 205 -6.89 4.47 9.89
C ILE A 205 -6.14 4.69 11.20
N ILE A 206 -6.74 4.27 12.31
CA ILE A 206 -6.06 4.15 13.60
C ILE A 206 -5.36 2.79 13.65
N ILE A 207 -4.10 2.79 14.07
CA ILE A 207 -3.30 1.61 14.32
C ILE A 207 -2.94 1.60 15.80
N SER A 208 -3.43 0.61 16.55
CA SER A 208 -3.04 0.43 17.94
C SER A 208 -2.06 -0.73 18.04
N LYS A 209 -0.98 -0.52 18.81
CA LYS A 209 0.04 -1.53 19.09
C LYS A 209 0.04 -1.86 20.58
N ASP A 210 -0.09 -3.13 20.92
CA ASP A 210 0.04 -3.58 22.30
C ASP A 210 1.53 -3.75 22.71
N ASP A 211 1.75 -4.15 23.97
CA ASP A 211 3.09 -4.37 24.51
C ASP A 211 3.75 -5.66 23.97
N ASN A 212 3.00 -6.53 23.28
CA ASN A 212 3.48 -7.76 22.64
C ASN A 212 3.70 -7.60 21.12
N ASP A 213 3.72 -6.37 20.61
CA ASP A 213 3.83 -6.05 19.18
C ASP A 213 2.68 -6.58 18.31
N ASN A 214 1.51 -6.85 18.90
CA ASN A 214 0.31 -7.10 18.13
C ASN A 214 -0.31 -5.77 17.68
N PHE A 215 -0.80 -5.75 16.45
CA PHE A 215 -1.43 -4.57 15.86
C PHE A 215 -2.92 -4.80 15.66
N SER A 216 -3.72 -3.80 15.98
CA SER A 216 -5.12 -3.70 15.57
C SER A 216 -5.32 -2.46 14.71
N PHE A 217 -6.30 -2.54 13.82
CA PHE A 217 -6.59 -1.48 12.84
C PHE A 217 -8.06 -1.12 12.90
N GLU A 218 -8.35 0.18 12.84
CA GLU A 218 -9.71 0.71 12.78
C GLU A 218 -9.80 1.75 11.66
N ILE A 219 -10.70 1.53 10.69
CA ILE A 219 -11.01 2.51 9.65
C ILE A 219 -11.99 3.53 10.23
N ILE A 220 -11.51 4.72 10.57
CA ILE A 220 -12.33 5.78 11.16
C ILE A 220 -12.96 6.69 10.11
N LYS A 221 -12.43 6.68 8.88
CA LYS A 221 -12.92 7.52 7.77
C LYS A 221 -12.64 6.86 6.43
N GLY A 222 -13.55 7.07 5.47
CA GLY A 222 -13.33 6.68 4.07
C GLY A 222 -13.45 5.19 3.79
N LYS A 223 -14.17 4.42 4.63
CA LYS A 223 -14.49 3.01 4.35
C LYS A 223 -15.30 2.93 3.04
N ALA A 224 -14.83 2.13 2.10
CA ALA A 224 -15.48 1.94 0.81
C ALA A 224 -16.66 0.97 0.92
N SER A 225 -17.70 1.18 0.11
CA SER A 225 -18.76 0.18 -0.05
C SER A 225 -18.32 -0.94 -0.98
N GLU A 226 -19.01 -2.09 -0.95
CA GLU A 226 -18.75 -3.18 -1.92
C GLU A 226 -18.90 -2.71 -3.37
N ASN A 227 -19.81 -1.76 -3.64
CA ASN A 227 -19.99 -1.18 -4.97
C ASN A 227 -18.79 -0.31 -5.38
N ASP A 228 -18.24 0.47 -4.45
CA ASP A 228 -17.04 1.29 -4.71
C ASP A 228 -15.84 0.40 -5.02
N ILE A 229 -15.70 -0.70 -4.28
CA ILE A 229 -14.65 -1.70 -4.51
C ILE A 229 -14.87 -2.37 -5.86
N SER A 230 -16.09 -2.88 -6.14
CA SER A 230 -16.38 -3.61 -7.38
C SER A 230 -16.22 -2.77 -8.65
N SER A 231 -16.43 -1.45 -8.54
CA SER A 231 -16.26 -0.50 -9.64
C SER A 231 -14.85 0.10 -9.75
N GLY A 232 -13.96 -0.22 -8.80
CA GLY A 232 -12.62 0.36 -8.72
C GLY A 232 -12.62 1.84 -8.34
N ASN A 233 -13.69 2.37 -7.73
CA ASN A 233 -13.74 3.75 -7.24
C ASN A 233 -12.72 4.03 -6.13
N ILE A 234 -12.23 2.98 -5.46
CA ILE A 234 -11.18 3.08 -4.46
C ILE A 234 -9.82 3.48 -5.04
N LEU A 235 -9.58 3.25 -6.34
CA LEU A 235 -8.28 3.44 -7.00
C LEU A 235 -8.09 4.89 -7.44
N LEU A 236 -6.86 5.38 -7.34
CA LEU A 236 -6.45 6.65 -7.93
C LEU A 236 -6.56 6.63 -9.46
N LEU A 237 -6.76 7.80 -10.06
CA LEU A 237 -6.80 7.92 -11.53
C LEU A 237 -5.51 7.41 -12.19
N LYS A 238 -4.35 7.70 -11.57
CA LYS A 238 -3.04 7.20 -12.02
C LYS A 238 -2.99 5.67 -12.00
N GLU A 239 -3.52 5.02 -10.96
CA GLU A 239 -3.56 3.55 -10.86
C GLU A 239 -4.48 2.97 -11.94
N LYS A 240 -5.68 3.53 -12.10
CA LYS A 240 -6.61 3.17 -13.19
C LYS A 240 -5.96 3.27 -14.56
N ALA A 241 -5.19 4.33 -14.81
CA ALA A 241 -4.46 4.50 -16.07
C ALA A 241 -3.40 3.42 -16.29
N ASN A 242 -2.57 3.12 -15.27
CA ASN A 242 -1.58 2.05 -15.38
C ASN A 242 -2.22 0.67 -15.63
N ILE A 243 -3.25 0.33 -14.85
CA ILE A 243 -4.00 -0.93 -15.00
C ILE A 243 -4.60 -1.03 -16.41
N TYR A 244 -5.20 0.06 -16.92
CA TYR A 244 -5.76 0.09 -18.26
C TYR A 244 -4.71 -0.16 -19.34
N TYR A 245 -3.56 0.51 -19.23
CA TYR A 245 -2.45 0.32 -20.16
C TYR A 245 -1.98 -1.13 -20.18
N ASP A 246 -1.72 -1.71 -19.00
CA ASP A 246 -1.19 -3.07 -18.88
C ASP A 246 -2.19 -4.12 -19.38
N TYR A 247 -3.48 -3.91 -19.10
CA TYR A 247 -4.53 -4.79 -19.58
C TYR A 247 -4.64 -4.77 -21.11
N LYS A 248 -4.66 -3.58 -21.73
CA LYS A 248 -4.80 -3.46 -23.18
C LYS A 248 -3.58 -4.00 -23.94
N HIS A 249 -2.40 -3.92 -23.34
CA HIS A 249 -1.18 -4.56 -23.86
C HIS A 249 -1.05 -6.05 -23.52
N LYS A 250 -2.00 -6.62 -22.77
CA LYS A 250 -1.94 -8.01 -22.26
C LYS A 250 -0.64 -8.30 -21.51
N SER A 251 -0.10 -7.29 -20.82
CA SER A 251 1.22 -7.32 -20.19
C SER A 251 1.15 -7.45 -18.68
N ILE A 252 0.07 -8.01 -18.13
CA ILE A 252 -0.09 -8.18 -16.67
C ILE A 252 0.63 -9.46 -16.24
N PRO A 253 1.74 -9.37 -15.49
CA PRO A 253 2.56 -10.52 -15.12
C PRO A 253 2.05 -11.13 -13.79
N LYS A 254 0.89 -11.80 -13.84
CA LYS A 254 0.21 -12.28 -12.61
C LYS A 254 1.04 -13.25 -11.79
N GLU A 255 1.75 -14.16 -12.46
CA GLU A 255 2.59 -15.14 -11.76
C GLU A 255 3.76 -14.47 -11.05
N GLU A 256 4.36 -13.46 -11.66
CA GLU A 256 5.43 -12.66 -11.09
C GLU A 256 4.94 -11.83 -9.91
N ILE A 257 3.73 -11.27 -10.00
CA ILE A 257 3.09 -10.57 -8.87
C ILE A 257 2.90 -11.54 -7.70
N ILE A 258 2.34 -12.72 -7.95
CA ILE A 258 2.13 -13.77 -6.93
C ILE A 258 3.47 -14.20 -6.30
N LYS A 259 4.48 -14.49 -7.13
CA LYS A 259 5.83 -14.86 -6.67
C LYS A 259 6.47 -13.73 -5.87
N GLY A 260 6.31 -12.48 -6.30
CA GLY A 260 6.84 -11.31 -5.60
C GLY A 260 6.20 -11.10 -4.22
N ILE A 261 4.88 -11.28 -4.10
CA ILE A 261 4.18 -11.22 -2.82
C ILE A 261 4.65 -12.35 -1.89
N ALA A 262 4.68 -13.59 -2.40
CA ALA A 262 5.11 -14.74 -1.62
C ALA A 262 6.57 -14.59 -1.16
N TRP A 263 7.46 -14.11 -2.03
CA TRP A 263 8.85 -13.88 -1.71
C TRP A 263 8.99 -12.87 -0.56
N LYS A 264 8.30 -11.72 -0.63
CA LYS A 264 8.32 -10.70 0.43
C LYS A 264 7.82 -11.21 1.79
N ILE A 265 6.88 -12.15 1.78
CA ILE A 265 6.30 -12.73 3.01
C ILE A 265 7.17 -13.87 3.56
N SER A 266 7.94 -14.53 2.70
CA SER A 266 8.86 -15.61 3.08
C SER A 266 10.25 -15.17 3.52
N GLN A 267 10.58 -13.88 3.36
CA GLN A 267 11.81 -13.30 3.89
C GLN A 267 11.74 -13.21 5.40
#